data_AF-A0A1G0NS61-F1
#
_entry.id   AF-A0A1G0NS61-F1
#
_cell.length_a   1.000
_cell.length_b   1.000
_cell.length_c   1.000
_cell.angle_alpha   90.00
_cell.angle_beta   90.00
_cell.angle_gamma   90.00
#
_symmetry.space_group_name_H-M   'P 1'
#
loop_
_entity.id
_entity.type
_entity.pdbx_description
1 polymer ?
#
loop_
_entity_poly.entity_id
_entity_poly.type
_entity_poly.pdbx_seq_one_letter_code
_entity_poly.pdbx_strand_id
1 'polypeptide(L)' 'MKSSKGLKRARSKFSIIGEFWAYLRIRKKWWLGPIILVLVLLSLFIVFTEGSALAPFIYTLF' A
#
# COMPACT_ATOMS: atom_id res chain seq x y z
N MET A 1 -40.14 25.91 -4.80
CA MET A 1 -38.71 26.18 -5.06
C MET A 1 -37.89 24.90 -4.89
N LYS A 2 -37.64 24.19 -6.00
CA LYS A 2 -36.76 23.00 -6.08
C LYS A 2 -35.36 23.49 -6.45
N SER A 3 -34.32 23.27 -5.65
CA SER A 3 -32.96 23.05 -6.18
C SER A 3 -31.95 22.68 -5.08
N SER A 4 -31.76 21.39 -4.82
CA SER A 4 -30.51 20.90 -4.19
C SER A 4 -30.13 19.46 -4.61
N LYS A 5 -30.84 18.88 -5.59
CA LYS A 5 -30.65 17.49 -6.04
C LYS A 5 -29.57 17.35 -7.12
N GLY A 6 -28.54 18.21 -7.12
CA GLY A 6 -27.48 18.24 -8.15
C GLY A 6 -26.17 17.52 -7.79
N LEU A 7 -25.89 17.28 -6.51
CA LEU A 7 -24.57 16.78 -6.05
C LEU A 7 -24.47 15.26 -5.85
N LYS A 8 -25.48 14.47 -6.24
CA LYS A 8 -25.53 13.02 -5.94
C LYS A 8 -24.96 12.08 -7.02
N ARG A 9 -24.41 12.57 -8.14
CA ARG A 9 -24.06 11.71 -9.30
C ARG A 9 -22.57 11.44 -9.55
N ALA A 10 -21.64 12.10 -8.86
CA ALA A 10 -20.21 11.82 -9.02
C ALA A 10 -19.68 10.62 -8.18
N ARG A 11 -20.57 9.85 -7.54
CA ARG A 11 -20.25 8.75 -6.62
C ARG A 11 -20.38 7.37 -7.28
N SER A 12 -20.02 7.23 -8.54
CA SER A 12 -20.21 5.95 -9.26
C SER A 12 -18.92 5.13 -9.36
N LYS A 13 -17.76 5.75 -9.60
CA LYS A 13 -16.49 5.00 -9.80
C LYS A 13 -15.67 4.82 -8.52
N PHE A 14 -15.68 5.84 -7.64
CA PHE A 14 -14.98 5.78 -6.36
C PHE A 14 -15.73 4.99 -5.27
N SER A 15 -17.01 4.64 -5.49
CA SER A 15 -17.79 3.81 -4.56
C SER A 15 -17.16 2.44 -4.38
N ILE A 16 -16.66 1.85 -5.48
CA ILE A 16 -16.02 0.52 -5.48
C ILE A 16 -14.78 0.51 -4.58
N ILE A 17 -13.97 1.57 -4.61
CA ILE A 17 -12.78 1.70 -3.75
C ILE A 17 -13.19 1.85 -2.28
N GLY A 18 -14.25 2.62 -2.00
CA GLY A 18 -14.79 2.77 -0.65
C GLY A 18 -15.40 1.48 -0.09
N GLU A 19 -16.13 0.74 -0.91
CA GLU A 19 -16.70 -0.57 -0.58
C GLU A 19 -15.59 -1.60 -0.36
N PHE A 20 -14.58 -1.65 -1.22
CA PHE A 20 -13.41 -2.51 -1.06
C PHE A 20 -12.66 -2.20 0.23
N TRP A 21 -12.47 -0.91 0.56
CA TRP A 21 -11.84 -0.50 1.80
C TRP A 21 -12.66 -0.88 3.05
N ALA A 22 -13.99 -0.80 2.97
CA ALA A 22 -14.89 -1.25 4.02
C ALA A 22 -14.80 -2.78 4.22
N TYR A 23 -14.78 -3.56 3.13
CA TYR A 23 -14.55 -5.01 3.16
C TYR A 23 -13.20 -5.37 3.78
N LEU A 24 -12.13 -4.68 3.40
CA LEU A 24 -10.79 -4.87 3.97
C LEU A 24 -10.72 -4.50 5.46
N ARG A 25 -11.56 -3.58 5.95
CA ARG A 25 -11.59 -3.18 7.36
C ARG A 25 -12.30 -4.22 8.24
N ILE A 26 -13.28 -4.95 7.69
CA ILE A 26 -14.07 -5.97 8.41
C ILE A 26 -13.25 -7.24 8.68
N ARG A 27 -12.36 -7.63 7.78
CA ARG A 27 -11.45 -8.77 7.94
C ARG A 27 -10.20 -8.32 8.71
N LYS A 28 -10.24 -8.44 10.05
CA LYS A 28 -9.15 -8.10 11.01
C LYS A 28 -7.75 -8.03 10.37
N LYS A 29 -7.31 -6.81 10.03
CA LYS A 29 -6.00 -6.47 9.40
C LYS A 29 -4.75 -6.80 10.25
N TRP A 30 -4.90 -7.49 11.37
CA TRP A 30 -3.79 -7.83 12.27
C TRP A 30 -2.69 -8.65 11.58
N TRP A 31 -3.01 -9.38 10.52
CA TRP A 31 -2.03 -10.15 9.71
C TRP A 31 -1.36 -9.33 8.60
N LEU A 32 -1.99 -8.24 8.14
CA LEU A 32 -1.40 -7.36 7.12
C LEU A 32 -0.31 -6.46 7.70
N GLY A 33 -0.44 -6.06 8.97
CA GLY A 33 0.56 -5.27 9.69
C GLY A 33 1.98 -5.84 9.58
N PRO A 34 2.24 -7.10 9.99
CA PRO A 34 3.58 -7.69 9.93
C PRO A 34 4.10 -7.84 8.49
N ILE A 35 3.26 -8.19 7.53
CA ILE A 35 3.67 -8.30 6.11
C ILE A 35 4.13 -6.95 5.57
N ILE A 36 3.36 -5.89 5.80
CA ILE A 36 3.70 -4.54 5.35
C ILE A 36 4.98 -4.04 6.04
N LEU A 37 5.13 -4.32 7.34
CA LEU A 37 6.34 -3.97 8.09
C LEU A 37 7.59 -4.61 7.48
N VAL A 38 7.55 -5.91 7.18
CA VAL A 38 8.67 -6.62 6.55
C VAL A 38 8.97 -6.06 5.17
N LEU A 39 7.95 -5.77 4.34
CA LEU A 39 8.15 -5.19 3.01
C LEU A 39 8.80 -3.81 3.06
N VAL A 40 8.41 -2.98 4.02
CA VAL A 40 9.02 -1.66 4.24
C VAL A 40 10.46 -1.81 4.73
N LEU A 41 10.71 -2.68 5.71
CA LEU A 41 12.07 -2.96 6.19
C LEU A 41 12.97 -3.49 5.08
N LEU A 42 12.45 -4.38 4.23
CA LEU A 42 13.19 -4.94 3.10
C LEU A 42 13.51 -3.87 2.04
N SER A 43 12.53 -3.04 1.70
CA SER A 43 12.74 -1.93 0.76
C SER A 43 13.77 -0.94 1.29
N LEU A 44 13.69 -0.63 2.59
CA LEU A 44 14.62 0.25 3.27
C LEU A 44 16.03 -0.36 3.30
N PHE A 45 16.13 -1.64 3.63
CA PHE A 45 17.38 -2.41 3.59
C PHE A 45 18.01 -2.38 2.20
N ILE A 46 17.22 -2.65 1.15
CA ILE A 46 17.69 -2.62 -0.24
C ILE A 46 18.26 -1.24 -0.57
N VAL A 47 17.50 -0.16 -0.35
CA VAL A 47 17.96 1.20 -0.65
C VAL A 47 19.22 1.59 0.13
N PHE A 48 19.33 1.18 1.40
CA PHE A 48 20.56 1.39 2.18
C PHE A 48 21.73 0.52 1.69
N THR A 49 21.45 -0.63 1.07
CA THR A 49 22.46 -1.54 0.51
C THR A 49 22.83 -1.21 -0.94
N GLU A 50 22.00 -0.50 -1.70
CA GLU A 50 22.26 -0.09 -3.10
C GLU A 50 23.45 0.87 -3.21
N GLY A 51 23.69 1.69 -2.16
CA GLY A 51 24.91 2.49 -2.00
C GLY A 51 26.00 1.82 -1.17
N SER A 52 25.78 0.59 -0.71
CA SER A 52 26.74 -0.12 0.13
C SER A 52 27.84 -0.70 -0.76
N ALA A 53 29.09 -0.41 -0.38
CA ALA A 53 30.28 -1.04 -0.93
C ALA A 53 30.23 -2.59 -0.88
N LEU A 54 29.23 -3.19 -0.22
CA LEU A 54 28.95 -4.62 -0.15
C LEU A 54 28.39 -5.24 -1.45
N ALA A 55 27.74 -4.47 -2.32
CA ALA A 55 27.20 -4.97 -3.60
C ALA A 55 28.24 -5.73 -4.45
N PRO A 56 29.47 -5.22 -4.69
CA PRO A 56 30.49 -5.96 -5.44
C PRO A 56 30.99 -7.23 -4.72
N PHE A 57 30.95 -7.30 -3.38
CA PHE A 57 31.44 -8.47 -2.65
C PHE A 57 30.54 -9.69 -2.77
N ILE A 58 29.22 -9.47 -2.83
CA ILE A 58 28.25 -10.56 -3.06
C ILE A 58 28.50 -11.17 -4.45
N TYR A 59 28.77 -10.37 -5.48
CA TYR A 59 29.07 -10.89 -6.82
C TYR A 59 30.46 -11.51 -6.95
N THR A 60 31.43 -11.13 -6.13
CA THR A 60 32.76 -11.76 -6.17
C THR A 60 32.86 -13.09 -5.42
N LEU A 61 31.92 -13.35 -4.50
CA LEU A 61 31.92 -14.58 -3.68
C LEU A 61 31.17 -15.75 -4.33
N PHE A 62 30.52 -15.54 -5.47
CA PHE A 62 29.80 -16.58 -6.24
C PHE A 62 30.33 -16.68 -7.66
#